data_AF-A0A962E592-F1
#
_entry.id   AF-A0A962E592-F1
#
_cell.length_a   1.000
_cell.length_b   1.000
_cell.length_c   1.000
_cell.angle_alpha   90.00
_cell.angle_beta   90.00
_cell.angle_gamma   90.00
#
_symmetry.space_group_name_H-M   'P 1'
#
loop_
_entity.id
_entity.type
_entity.pdbx_description
1 polymer ?
#
loop_
_entity_poly.entity_id
_entity_poly.type
_entity_poly.pdbx_seq_one_letter_code
_entity_poly.pdbx_strand_id
1 'polypeptide(L)'
;MKPPTATSALRQWYAANQDMLKARFSDALVPTRERNSCGLRLDGDAYFISICAWDQGQCLDIEVLDGSTGMSRHPAVGPCESIDDLLARLDSFAQWITQTIPDSKDP
;
A
#
# COMPACT_ATOMS: atom_id res chain seq x y z
N MET A 1 -26.04 5.97 -0.66
CA MET A 1 -24.79 5.17 -0.64
C MET A 1 -24.01 5.54 0.60
N LYS A 2 -23.38 4.58 1.28
CA LYS A 2 -22.50 4.89 2.43
C LYS A 2 -21.20 5.49 1.87
N PRO A 3 -20.63 6.55 2.48
CA PRO A 3 -19.36 7.10 2.02
C PRO A 3 -18.26 6.02 2.07
N PRO A 4 -17.30 6.05 1.14
CA PRO A 4 -16.18 5.12 1.14
C PRO A 4 -15.38 5.26 2.45
N THR A 5 -14.97 4.13 3.00
CA THR A 5 -14.07 4.06 4.15
C THR A 5 -12.63 3.88 3.68
N ALA A 6 -11.64 4.15 4.55
CA ALA A 6 -10.22 3.98 4.23
C ALA A 6 -9.91 2.55 3.75
N THR A 7 -10.50 1.54 4.39
CA THR A 7 -10.37 0.14 4.00
C THR A 7 -10.98 -0.15 2.63
N SER A 8 -12.16 0.39 2.34
CA SER A 8 -12.79 0.22 1.03
C SER A 8 -11.99 0.91 -0.08
N ALA A 9 -11.40 2.07 0.22
CA ALA A 9 -10.55 2.81 -0.70
C ALA A 9 -9.25 2.05 -1.01
N LEU A 10 -8.56 1.52 0.00
CA LEU A 10 -7.37 0.68 -0.21
C LEU A 10 -7.69 -0.57 -1.06
N ARG A 11 -8.82 -1.23 -0.80
CA ARG A 11 -9.25 -2.40 -1.58
C ARG A 11 -9.52 -2.05 -3.04
N GLN A 12 -10.20 -0.93 -3.29
CA GLN A 12 -10.49 -0.45 -4.64
C GLN A 12 -9.20 -0.06 -5.39
N TRP A 13 -8.31 0.68 -4.70
CA TRP A 13 -7.01 1.06 -5.25
C TRP A 13 -6.16 -0.16 -5.59
N TYR A 14 -6.10 -1.15 -4.70
CA TYR A 14 -5.36 -2.39 -4.95
C TYR A 14 -5.96 -3.16 -6.14
N ALA A 15 -7.28 -3.27 -6.24
CA ALA A 15 -7.92 -3.90 -7.39
C ALA A 15 -7.60 -3.17 -8.72
N ALA A 16 -7.54 -1.84 -8.71
CA ALA A 16 -7.21 -1.04 -9.89
C ALA A 16 -5.72 -1.14 -10.28
N ASN A 17 -4.83 -1.41 -9.33
CA ASN A 17 -3.37 -1.48 -9.55
C ASN A 17 -2.83 -2.91 -9.53
N GLN A 18 -3.69 -3.92 -9.51
CA GLN A 18 -3.31 -5.30 -9.21
C GLN A 18 -2.28 -5.85 -10.21
N ASP A 19 -2.45 -5.59 -11.50
CA ASP A 19 -1.53 -6.07 -12.54
C ASP A 19 -0.13 -5.48 -12.38
N MET A 20 -0.05 -4.18 -12.09
CA MET A 20 1.20 -3.46 -11.84
C MET A 20 1.92 -4.02 -10.62
N LEU A 21 1.19 -4.30 -9.54
CA LEU A 21 1.75 -4.84 -8.30
C LEU A 21 2.21 -6.30 -8.49
N LYS A 22 1.40 -7.15 -9.12
CA LYS A 22 1.72 -8.57 -9.38
C LYS A 22 2.87 -8.78 -10.34
N ALA A 23 3.17 -7.79 -11.18
CA ALA A 23 4.35 -7.83 -12.04
C ALA A 23 5.67 -7.70 -11.26
N ARG A 24 5.63 -7.19 -10.01
CA ARG A 24 6.80 -6.81 -9.20
C ARG A 24 6.87 -7.51 -7.84
N PHE A 25 5.73 -7.94 -7.31
CA PHE A 25 5.61 -8.48 -5.97
C PHE A 25 4.69 -9.69 -5.93
N SER A 26 4.98 -10.60 -5.02
CA SER A 26 3.93 -11.43 -4.44
C SER A 26 3.10 -10.57 -3.49
N ASP A 27 1.78 -10.72 -3.51
CA ASP A 27 0.88 -9.82 -2.80
C ASP A 27 -0.15 -10.56 -1.95
N ALA A 28 -0.50 -9.97 -0.80
CA ALA A 28 -1.51 -10.51 0.09
C ALA A 28 -2.34 -9.38 0.73
N LEU A 29 -3.64 -9.35 0.45
CA LEU A 29 -4.59 -8.59 1.26
C LEU A 29 -4.80 -9.31 2.60
N VAL A 30 -4.42 -8.64 3.69
CA VAL A 30 -4.55 -9.15 5.05
C VAL A 30 -5.76 -8.46 5.70
N PRO A 31 -6.90 -9.14 5.86
CA PRO A 31 -7.98 -8.62 6.67
C PRO A 31 -7.55 -8.64 8.13
N THR A 32 -7.37 -7.46 8.71
CA THR A 32 -7.15 -7.30 10.14
C THR A 32 -8.50 -7.38 10.84
N ARG A 33 -8.80 -8.54 11.43
CA ARG A 33 -10.07 -8.82 12.14
C ARG A 33 -10.31 -7.87 13.33
N GLU A 34 -9.25 -7.19 13.77
CA GLU A 34 -9.32 -6.18 14.82
C GLU A 34 -9.25 -4.78 14.20
N ARG A 35 -10.20 -3.90 14.55
CA ARG A 35 -10.19 -2.43 14.33
C ARG A 35 -10.63 -1.87 12.97
N ASN A 36 -11.44 -2.57 12.17
CA ASN A 36 -11.94 -2.06 10.87
C ASN A 36 -10.79 -1.53 9.99
N SER A 37 -9.77 -2.35 9.81
CA SER A 37 -8.58 -2.02 9.03
C SER A 37 -8.36 -3.03 7.91
N CYS A 38 -7.47 -2.69 6.99
CA CYS A 38 -7.08 -3.52 5.87
C CYS A 38 -5.58 -3.37 5.67
N GLY A 39 -4.86 -4.48 5.67
CA GLY A 39 -3.46 -4.54 5.28
C GLY A 39 -3.32 -5.03 3.84
N LEU A 40 -2.32 -4.53 3.13
CA LEU A 40 -1.77 -5.11 1.92
C LEU A 40 -0.28 -5.31 2.15
N ARG A 41 0.19 -6.54 1.98
CA ARG A 41 1.61 -6.87 1.99
C ARG A 41 2.06 -7.13 0.57
N LEU A 42 3.19 -6.56 0.20
CA LEU A 42 3.87 -6.81 -1.06
C LEU A 42 5.28 -7.27 -0.73
N ASP A 43 5.63 -8.45 -1.22
CA ASP A 43 6.91 -9.10 -0.97
C ASP A 43 7.59 -9.39 -2.30
N GLY A 44 8.73 -8.73 -2.52
CA GLY A 44 9.56 -8.87 -3.71
C GLY A 44 11.03 -9.00 -3.32
N ASP A 45 11.88 -9.32 -4.28
CA ASP A 45 13.25 -9.82 -4.04
C ASP A 45 14.13 -8.90 -3.17
N ALA A 46 13.96 -7.58 -3.30
CA ALA A 46 14.74 -6.58 -2.56
C ALA A 46 13.87 -5.74 -1.60
N TYR A 47 12.56 -5.86 -1.65
CA TYR A 47 11.65 -4.95 -0.94
C TYR A 47 10.49 -5.71 -0.29
N PHE A 48 10.28 -5.43 0.99
CA PHE A 48 9.06 -5.77 1.70
C PHE A 48 8.26 -4.49 1.96
N ILE A 49 7.00 -4.46 1.55
CA ILE A 49 6.12 -3.30 1.69
C ILE A 49 4.89 -3.71 2.49
N SER A 50 4.54 -2.90 3.48
CA SER A 50 3.29 -3.02 4.23
C SER A 50 2.48 -1.74 4.08
N ILE A 51 1.27 -1.86 3.54
CA ILE A 51 0.29 -0.77 3.44
C ILE A 51 -0.86 -1.10 4.37
N CYS A 52 -1.19 -0.20 5.29
CA CYS A 52 -2.29 -0.38 6.22
C CYS A 52 -3.23 0.83 6.16
N ALA A 53 -4.52 0.55 6.03
CA ALA A 53 -5.58 1.54 6.09
C ALA A 53 -6.49 1.26 7.29
N TRP A 54 -6.84 2.30 8.05
CA TRP A 54 -7.73 2.21 9.21
C TRP A 54 -8.93 3.12 9.04
N ASP A 55 -10.13 2.55 9.16
CA ASP A 55 -11.38 3.33 9.06
C ASP A 55 -11.52 4.30 10.22
N GLN A 56 -11.02 3.93 11.41
CA GLN A 56 -10.95 4.84 12.55
C GLN A 56 -9.83 5.87 12.31
N GLY A 57 -10.21 7.14 12.16
CA GLY A 57 -9.26 8.23 11.93
C GLY A 57 -8.81 8.41 10.48
N GLN A 58 -9.33 7.61 9.54
CA GLN A 58 -8.97 7.68 8.11
C GLN A 58 -7.44 7.62 7.90
N CYS A 59 -6.77 6.69 8.59
CA CYS A 59 -5.32 6.62 8.57
C CYS A 59 -4.79 5.76 7.43
N LEU A 60 -3.61 6.12 6.93
CA LEU A 60 -2.80 5.36 5.99
C LEU A 60 -1.36 5.35 6.45
N ASP A 61 -0.82 4.15 6.67
CA ASP A 61 0.59 3.93 6.96
C ASP A 61 1.15 3.03 5.87
N ILE A 62 2.25 3.47 5.28
CA ILE A 62 3.03 2.73 4.30
C ILE A 62 4.42 2.58 4.88
N GLU A 63 4.87 1.34 5.04
CA GLU A 63 6.24 1.00 5.39
C GLU A 63 6.89 0.27 4.22
N VAL A 64 8.13 0.63 3.92
CA VAL A 64 8.99 -0.01 2.94
C VAL A 64 10.29 -0.41 3.62
N LEU A 65 10.58 -1.70 3.65
CA LEU A 65 11.84 -2.26 4.09
C LEU A 65 12.66 -2.67 2.87
N ASP A 66 13.81 -2.03 2.68
CA ASP A 66 14.79 -2.40 1.65
C ASP A 66 15.70 -3.50 2.21
N GLY A 67 15.56 -4.73 1.69
CA GLY A 67 16.30 -5.89 2.13
C GLY A 67 17.80 -5.82 1.83
N SER A 68 18.21 -5.03 0.83
CA SER A 68 19.63 -4.88 0.47
C SER A 68 20.39 -3.99 1.44
N THR A 69 19.72 -2.96 1.98
CA THR A 69 20.31 -1.99 2.91
C THR A 69 19.87 -2.17 4.35
N GLY A 70 18.80 -2.94 4.59
CA GLY A 70 18.13 -3.07 5.89
C GLY A 70 17.41 -1.80 6.34
N MET A 71 17.29 -0.78 5.49
CA MET A 71 16.66 0.48 5.86
C MET A 71 15.14 0.40 5.73
N SER A 72 14.44 0.88 6.78
CA SER A 72 13.00 1.12 6.73
C SER A 72 12.71 2.58 6.37
N ARG A 73 11.68 2.78 5.54
CA ARG A 73 11.15 4.07 5.11
C ARG A 73 9.65 4.08 5.30
N HIS A 74 9.11 5.26 5.62
CA HIS A 74 7.67 5.44 5.78
C HIS A 74 7.13 6.52 4.83
N PRO A 75 6.83 6.19 3.56
CA PRO A 75 6.34 7.17 2.58
C PRO A 75 5.04 7.87 2.97
N ALA A 76 4.22 7.23 3.80
CA ALA A 76 3.02 7.83 4.38
C ALA A 76 2.82 7.29 5.80
N VAL A 77 2.43 8.17 6.73
CA VAL A 77 2.06 7.80 8.11
C VAL A 77 0.92 8.70 8.59
N GLY A 78 -0.05 8.11 9.26
CA GLY A 78 -1.04 8.80 10.07
C GLY A 78 -2.33 9.15 9.34
N PRO A 79 -3.11 10.10 9.90
CA PRO A 79 -4.44 10.42 9.40
C PRO A 79 -4.39 11.11 8.03
N CYS A 80 -5.39 10.83 7.22
CA CYS A 80 -5.70 11.55 5.98
C CYS A 80 -6.84 12.52 6.25
N GLU A 81 -6.81 13.69 5.60
CA GLU A 81 -7.86 14.71 5.76
C GLU A 81 -9.18 14.27 5.11
N SER A 82 -9.09 13.39 4.11
CA SER A 82 -10.22 12.85 3.35
C SER A 82 -9.85 11.51 2.72
N ILE A 83 -10.85 10.84 2.11
CA ILE A 83 -10.58 9.65 1.29
C ILE A 83 -9.79 10.01 0.02
N ASP A 84 -10.00 11.21 -0.53
CA ASP A 84 -9.26 11.66 -1.71
C ASP A 84 -7.77 11.89 -1.38
N ASP A 85 -7.45 12.43 -0.20
CA ASP A 85 -6.06 12.52 0.30
C ASP A 85 -5.43 11.13 0.47
N LEU A 86 -6.18 10.17 1.04
CA LEU A 86 -5.72 8.79 1.15
C LEU A 86 -5.40 8.18 -0.23
N LEU A 87 -6.28 8.35 -1.22
CA LEU A 87 -6.07 7.86 -2.58
C LEU A 87 -4.88 8.56 -3.26
N ALA A 88 -4.74 9.88 -3.09
CA ALA A 88 -3.61 10.64 -3.64
C ALA A 88 -2.25 10.17 -3.07
N ARG A 89 -2.20 9.82 -1.78
CA ARG A 89 -1.00 9.23 -1.15
C ARG A 89 -0.70 7.83 -1.69
N LEU A 90 -1.72 7.00 -1.89
CA LEU A 90 -1.57 5.68 -2.52
C LEU A 90 -1.07 5.80 -3.97
N ASP A 91 -1.59 6.75 -4.75
CA ASP A 91 -1.16 6.97 -6.13
C ASP A 91 0.27 7.51 -6.21
N SER A 92 0.64 8.42 -5.31
CA SER A 92 2.04 8.88 -5.17
C SER A 92 2.97 7.70 -4.84
N PHE A 93 2.52 6.78 -4.00
CA PHE A 93 3.27 5.57 -3.69
C PHE A 93 3.38 4.60 -4.87
N ALA A 94 2.30 4.40 -5.64
CA ALA A 94 2.34 3.61 -6.88
C ALA A 94 3.35 4.19 -7.88
N GLN A 95 3.38 5.51 -8.06
CA GLN A 95 4.38 6.18 -8.90
C GLN A 95 5.79 5.90 -8.40
N TRP A 96 6.03 6.01 -7.09
CA TRP A 96 7.32 5.69 -6.50
C TRP A 96 7.76 4.24 -6.77
N ILE A 97 6.85 3.27 -6.63
CA ILE A 97 7.11 1.85 -6.98
C ILE A 97 7.59 1.77 -8.42
N THR A 98 6.83 2.34 -9.37
CA THR A 98 7.15 2.24 -10.80
C THR A 98 8.46 2.91 -11.21
N GLN A 99 8.90 3.92 -10.45
CA GLN A 99 10.13 4.67 -10.73
C GLN A 99 11.36 4.07 -10.05
N THR A 100 11.18 3.42 -8.90
CA THR A 100 12.28 3.02 -8.02
C THR A 100 12.52 1.52 -8.00
N ILE A 101 11.45 0.72 -8.14
CA ILE A 101 11.53 -0.73 -8.06
C ILE A 101 11.46 -1.27 -9.49
N PRO A 102 12.58 -1.78 -10.02
CA PRO A 102 12.60 -2.35 -11.37
C PRO A 102 11.65 -3.55 -11.45
N ASP A 103 11.15 -3.81 -12.66
CA ASP A 103 10.30 -4.96 -12.90
C ASP A 103 11.08 -6.24 -12.59
N SER A 104 10.49 -7.18 -11.84
CA SER A 104 11.10 -8.46 -11.48
C SER A 104 11.27 -9.42 -12.68
N LYS A 105 11.26 -8.89 -13.91
CA LYS A 105 11.44 -9.62 -15.15
C LYS A 105 12.75 -9.20 -15.80
N ASP A 106 13.85 -9.59 -15.19
CA ASP A 106 15.05 -9.97 -15.94
C ASP A 106 15.58 -11.29 -15.35
N PRO A 107 15.48 -12.42 -16.08
CA PRO A 107 16.08 -13.70 -15.68
C PRO A 107 17.62 -13.69 -15.73
#